data_AF-A0A4Q5WZG2-F1
#
_entry.id   AF-A0A4Q5WZG2-F1
#
_cell.length_a   1.000
_cell.length_b   1.000
_cell.length_c   1.000
_cell.angle_alpha   90.00
_cell.angle_beta   90.00
_cell.angle_gamma   90.00
#
_symmetry.space_group_name_H-M   'P 1'
#
loop_
_entity.id
_entity.type
_entity.pdbx_description
1 polymer ?
#
loop_
_entity_poly.entity_id
_entity_poly.type
_entity_poly.pdbx_seq_one_letter_code
_entity_poly.pdbx_strand_id
1 'polypeptide(L)' 'EDGAVSRFEVEQTGGADYDAEVMRVLKRMGRWNPALQNGRPVATSFVQPVTFIAPEE' A
#
# COMPACT_ATOMS: atom_id res chain seq x y z
N GLU A 1 -8.91 0.55 -12.91
CA GLU A 1 -8.72 0.55 -14.37
C GLU A 1 -7.76 -0.53 -14.86
N ASP A 2 -6.52 -0.62 -14.39
CA ASP A 2 -5.54 -1.63 -14.88
C ASP A 2 -4.75 -2.36 -13.76
N GLY A 3 -5.08 -2.07 -12.51
CA GLY A 3 -4.43 -2.63 -11.33
C GLY A 3 -3.09 -1.99 -10.96
N ALA A 4 -2.62 -0.95 -11.67
CA ALA A 4 -1.42 -0.24 -11.26
C ALA A 4 -1.66 0.52 -9.93
N VAL A 5 -0.69 0.46 -9.03
CA VAL A 5 -0.71 1.20 -7.75
C VAL A 5 0.20 2.41 -7.87
N SER A 6 -0.28 3.57 -7.41
CA SER A 6 0.41 4.84 -7.51
C SER A 6 -0.01 5.77 -6.38
N ARG A 7 0.55 7.00 -6.34
CA ARG A 7 0.25 8.03 -5.34
C ARG A 7 0.43 7.53 -3.90
N PHE A 8 1.57 6.92 -3.65
CA PHE A 8 1.95 6.46 -2.31
C PHE A 8 2.16 7.66 -1.39
N GLU A 9 1.50 7.63 -0.23
CA GLU A 9 1.59 8.63 0.83
C GLU A 9 1.54 7.90 2.19
N VAL A 10 2.21 8.47 3.19
CA VAL A 10 2.17 7.96 4.56
C VAL A 10 1.16 8.78 5.35
N GLU A 11 0.02 8.18 5.66
CA GLU A 11 -1.06 8.80 6.46
C GLU A 11 -0.67 8.90 7.95
N GLN A 12 0.02 7.88 8.47
CA GLN A 12 0.50 7.81 9.85
C GLN A 12 1.92 7.23 9.86
N THR A 13 2.87 8.00 10.41
CA THR A 13 4.29 7.59 10.48
C THR A 13 4.52 6.56 11.58
N GLY A 14 5.34 5.56 11.29
CA GLY A 14 5.94 4.67 12.29
C GLY A 14 7.36 5.09 12.69
N GLY A 15 7.92 6.12 12.04
CA GLY A 15 9.32 6.52 12.09
C GLY A 15 10.00 6.38 10.71
N ALA A 16 11.04 7.18 10.47
CA ALA A 16 11.64 7.35 9.13
C ALA A 16 12.08 6.04 8.48
N ASP A 17 12.71 5.15 9.24
CA ASP A 17 13.20 3.86 8.72
C ASP A 17 12.06 2.91 8.37
N TYR A 18 11.02 2.87 9.20
CA TYR A 18 9.81 2.07 8.95
C TYR A 18 9.05 2.57 7.72
N ASP A 19 8.85 3.89 7.62
CA ASP A 19 8.16 4.52 6.50
C ASP A 19 8.93 4.27 5.18
N ALA A 20 10.25 4.40 5.20
CA ALA A 20 11.10 4.13 4.03
C ALA A 20 10.97 2.69 3.54
N GLU A 21 10.93 1.72 4.47
CA GLU A 21 10.78 0.30 4.14
C GLU A 21 9.38 -0.01 3.60
N VAL A 22 8.32 0.53 4.22
CA VAL A 22 6.95 0.40 3.70
C VAL A 22 6.86 0.93 2.28
N MET A 23 7.41 2.13 2.03
CA MET A 23 7.41 2.74 0.70
C MET A 23 8.21 1.92 -0.32
N ARG A 24 9.34 1.33 0.07
CA ARG A 24 10.14 0.46 -0.79
C ARG A 24 9.36 -0.79 -1.19
N VAL A 25 8.67 -1.43 -0.24
CA VAL A 25 7.89 -2.64 -0.49
C VAL A 25 6.68 -2.32 -1.36
N LEU A 26 5.89 -1.29 -1.03
CA LEU A 26 4.72 -0.88 -1.80
C LEU A 26 5.06 -0.53 -3.25
N LYS A 27 6.18 0.15 -3.50
CA LYS A 27 6.66 0.47 -4.86
C LYS A 27 7.13 -0.74 -5.67
N ARG A 28 7.51 -1.83 -4.99
CA ARG A 28 7.92 -3.09 -5.64
C ARG A 28 6.76 -4.05 -5.86
N MET A 29 5.58 -3.74 -5.33
CA MET A 29 4.40 -4.55 -5.59
C MET A 29 4.03 -4.50 -7.07
N GLY A 30 3.47 -5.61 -7.56
CA GLY A 30 2.94 -5.69 -8.91
C GLY A 30 1.57 -5.04 -9.04
N ARG A 31 0.87 -5.39 -10.11
CA ARG A 31 -0.53 -4.98 -10.32
C ARG A 31 -1.42 -5.63 -9.26
N TRP A 32 -2.29 -4.83 -8.65
CA TRP A 32 -3.32 -5.26 -7.74
C TRP A 32 -4.60 -5.60 -8.50
N ASN A 33 -5.49 -6.37 -7.87
CA ASN A 33 -6.84 -6.53 -8.38
C ASN A 33 -7.58 -5.19 -8.22
N PRO A 34 -8.04 -4.55 -9.31
CA PRO A 34 -8.74 -3.28 -9.21
C PRO A 34 -10.09 -3.46 -8.49
N ALA A 35 -10.54 -2.41 -7.82
CA ALA A 35 -11.92 -2.35 -7.33
C ALA A 35 -12.89 -2.43 -8.51
N LEU A 36 -14.03 -3.09 -8.29
CA LEU A 36 -15.08 -3.22 -9.30
C LEU A 36 -16.29 -2.36 -8.88
N GLN A 37 -16.76 -1.53 -9.79
CA GLN A 37 -18.02 -0.82 -9.66
C GLN A 37 -18.91 -1.22 -10.85
N ASN A 38 -20.06 -1.86 -10.55
CA ASN A 38 -20.97 -2.40 -11.58
C ASN A 38 -20.26 -3.31 -12.60
N GLY A 39 -19.34 -4.15 -12.13
CA GLY A 39 -18.55 -5.06 -12.97
C GLY A 39 -17.43 -4.40 -13.77
N ARG A 40 -17.19 -3.08 -13.61
CA ARG A 40 -16.13 -2.34 -14.30
C ARG A 40 -14.98 -2.00 -13.34
N PRO A 41 -13.72 -2.18 -13.76
CA PRO A 41 -12.57 -1.87 -12.92
C PRO A 41 -12.39 -0.35 -12.77
N VAL A 42 -12.43 0.15 -11.54
CA VAL A 42 -12.29 1.58 -11.19
C VAL A 42 -11.01 1.83 -10.41
N ALA A 43 -10.50 3.06 -10.46
CA ALA A 43 -9.43 3.50 -9.58
C ALA A 43 -10.04 3.86 -8.21
N THR A 44 -9.39 3.46 -7.13
CA THR A 44 -9.81 3.75 -5.75
C THR A 44 -8.59 4.08 -4.90
N SER A 45 -8.79 4.90 -3.87
CA SER A 45 -7.83 5.00 -2.77
C SER A 45 -7.99 3.80 -1.84
N PHE A 46 -6.90 3.39 -1.21
CA PHE A 46 -6.87 2.33 -0.20
C PHE A 46 -5.80 2.65 0.84
N VAL A 47 -6.15 2.51 2.12
CA VAL A 47 -5.21 2.67 3.24
C VAL A 47 -4.76 1.29 3.68
N GLN A 48 -3.47 1.00 3.52
CA GLN A 48 -2.88 -0.25 3.97
C GLN A 48 -2.34 -0.07 5.40
N PRO A 49 -2.99 -0.65 6.44
CA PRO A 49 -2.41 -0.67 7.77
C PRO A 49 -1.17 -1.58 7.80
N VAL A 50 -0.12 -1.14 8.48
CA VAL A 50 1.12 -1.89 8.64
C VAL A 50 1.48 -1.90 10.13
N THR A 51 1.76 -3.09 10.66
CA THR A 51 2.23 -3.28 12.04
C THR A 51 3.60 -3.94 11.99
N PHE A 52 4.60 -3.33 12.63
CA PHE A 52 5.89 -3.95 12.86
C PHE A 52 5.88 -4.69 14.19
N ILE A 53 6.32 -5.95 14.19
CA ILE A 53 6.42 -6.78 15.38
C ILE A 53 7.89 -7.14 15.56
N ALA A 54 8.47 -6.76 16.70
CA ALA A 54 9.79 -7.23 17.07
C ALA A 54 9.68 -8.67 17.62
N PRO A 55 10.63 -9.56 17.29
CA PRO A 55 10.69 -10.86 17.95
C PRO A 55 10.95 -10.66 19.45
N GLU A 56 10.33 -11.49 20.28
CA GLU A 56 10.70 -11.62 21.70
C GLU A 56 12.12 -12.22 21.79
N GLU A 57 12.96 -11.68 22.69
CA GLU A 57 14.30 -12.20 22.97
C GLU A 57 14.27 -13.59 23.63
#